data_AF-A0A4Q7QTF6-F1
#
_entry.id   AF-A0A4Q7QTF6-F1
#
_cell.length_a   1.000
_cell.length_b   1.000
_cell.length_c   1.000
_cell.angle_alpha   90.00
_cell.angle_beta   90.00
_cell.angle_gamma   90.00
#
_symmetry.space_group_name_H-M   'P 1'
#
loop_
_entity.id
_entity.type
_entity.pdbx_description
1 polymer ?
#
loop_
_entity_poly.entity_id
_entity_poly.type
_entity_poly.pdbx_seq_one_letter_code
_entity_poly.pdbx_strand_id
1 'polypeptide(L)' 'MEVNMSSEEVLSEIQDLKANGSNLNKKQVKKTNPQLMRNALHYFPSWDEAIERSE' A
#
# COMPACT_ATOMS: atom_id res chain seq x y z
N MET A 1 2.47 9.43 14.80
CA MET A 1 1.50 8.89 13.80
C MET A 1 1.50 7.40 13.98
N GLU A 2 0.40 6.82 14.49
CA GLU A 2 0.33 5.38 14.72
C GLU A 2 0.21 4.64 13.39
N VAL A 3 1.17 3.75 13.16
CA VAL A 3 1.16 2.78 12.07
C VAL A 3 0.43 1.58 12.65
N ASN A 4 -0.81 1.37 12.17
CA ASN A 4 -1.70 0.33 12.70
C ASN A 4 -1.66 -0.96 11.86
N MET A 5 -0.78 -1.02 10.86
CA MET A 5 -0.61 -2.19 10.00
C MET A 5 0.86 -2.58 10.02
N SER A 6 1.13 -3.88 10.09
CA SER A 6 2.44 -4.45 9.82
C SER A 6 2.81 -4.37 8.34
N SER A 7 4.08 -4.57 8.02
CA SER A 7 4.55 -4.65 6.63
C SER A 7 3.85 -5.75 5.83
N GLU A 8 3.51 -6.87 6.47
CA GLU A 8 2.81 -7.99 5.83
C GLU A 8 1.36 -7.63 5.50
N GLU A 9 0.66 -6.99 6.43
CA GLU A 9 -0.71 -6.49 6.18
C GLU A 9 -0.75 -5.45 5.06
N VAL A 10 0.26 -4.59 4.98
CA VAL A 10 0.38 -3.63 3.86
C VAL A 10 0.49 -4.36 2.53
N LEU A 11 1.35 -5.39 2.44
CA LEU A 11 1.53 -6.16 1.21
C LEU A 11 0.25 -6.93 0.85
N SER A 12 -0.43 -7.52 1.83
CA SER A 12 -1.71 -8.21 1.62
C SER A 12 -2.78 -7.27 1.05
N GLU A 13 -2.94 -6.07 1.62
CA GLU A 13 -3.88 -5.07 1.11
C GLU A 13 -3.53 -4.61 -0.32
N ILE A 14 -2.24 -4.45 -0.64
CA ILE A 14 -1.80 -4.12 -2.00
C ILE A 14 -2.16 -5.25 -2.97
N GLN A 15 -1.94 -6.51 -2.58
CA GLN A 15 -2.33 -7.68 -3.38
C GLN A 15 -3.84 -7.76 -3.58
N ASP A 16 -4.63 -7.52 -2.54
CA ASP A 16 -6.09 -7.52 -2.62
C ASP A 16 -6.59 -6.41 -3.55
N LEU A 17 -6.01 -5.21 -3.48
CA LEU A 17 -6.31 -4.13 -4.41
C LEU A 17 -5.95 -4.50 -5.85
N LYS A 18 -4.80 -5.16 -6.07
CA LYS A 18 -4.37 -5.67 -7.39
C LYS A 18 -5.35 -6.72 -7.92
N ALA A 19 -5.75 -7.67 -7.08
CA ALA A 19 -6.66 -8.76 -7.40
C ALA A 19 -8.08 -8.26 -7.73
N ASN A 20 -8.54 -7.23 -7.02
CA ASN A 20 -9.81 -6.56 -7.30
C ASN A 20 -9.78 -5.67 -8.56
N GLY A 21 -8.66 -5.60 -9.28
CA GLY A 21 -8.49 -4.73 -10.45
C GLY A 21 -8.49 -3.24 -10.12
N SER A 22 -8.28 -2.89 -8.84
CA SER A 22 -8.18 -1.49 -8.42
C SER A 22 -6.87 -0.90 -8.91
N ASN A 23 -6.95 0.34 -9.40
CA ASN A 23 -5.79 1.03 -9.93
C ASN A 23 -4.86 1.44 -8.77
N LEU A 24 -3.72 0.76 -8.63
CA LEU A 24 -2.69 1.01 -7.61
C LEU A 24 -1.92 2.32 -7.81
N ASN A 25 -2.43 3.22 -8.65
CA ASN A 25 -1.85 4.54 -8.87
C ASN A 25 -1.70 5.29 -7.54
N LYS A 26 -0.48 5.74 -7.24
CA LYS A 26 -0.14 6.49 -6.03
C LYS A 26 -1.11 7.64 -5.72
N LYS A 27 -1.58 8.40 -6.72
CA LYS A 27 -2.56 9.48 -6.53
C LYS A 27 -3.93 8.95 -6.11
N GLN A 28 -4.36 7.84 -6.70
CA GLN A 28 -5.64 7.22 -6.41
C GLN A 28 -5.61 6.60 -5.00
N VAL A 29 -4.60 5.79 -4.69
CA VAL A 29 -4.46 5.14 -3.38
C VAL A 29 -4.30 6.17 -2.27
N LYS A 30 -3.55 7.25 -2.49
CA LYS A 30 -3.48 8.36 -1.51
C LYS A 30 -4.84 9.00 -1.24
N LYS A 31 -5.75 8.99 -2.21
CA LYS A 31 -7.11 9.54 -2.08
C LYS A 31 -8.09 8.53 -1.46
N THR A 32 -8.03 7.26 -1.86
CA THR A 32 -8.95 6.21 -1.40
C THR A 32 -8.50 5.59 -0.07
N ASN A 33 -7.21 5.29 0.06
CA ASN A 33 -6.59 4.60 1.19
C ASN A 33 -5.33 5.35 1.70
N PRO A 34 -5.47 6.58 2.24
CA PRO A 34 -4.34 7.36 2.76
C PRO A 34 -3.62 6.64 3.92
N GLN A 35 -4.33 5.84 4.71
CA GLN A 35 -3.76 5.04 5.80
C GLN A 35 -2.78 3.99 5.26
N LEU A 36 -3.20 3.22 4.23
CA LEU A 36 -2.37 2.22 3.56
C LEU A 36 -1.11 2.86 2.98
N MET A 37 -1.26 3.99 2.29
CA MET A 37 -0.12 4.74 1.75
C MET A 37 0.87 5.15 2.86
N ARG A 38 0.37 5.62 4.01
CA ARG A 38 1.24 6.01 5.12
C ARG A 38 1.99 4.82 5.71
N ASN A 39 1.31 3.69 5.92
CA ASN A 39 1.93 2.48 6.43
C ASN A 39 2.95 1.91 5.43
N ALA A 40 2.63 1.90 4.13
CA ALA A 40 3.56 1.50 3.09
C ALA A 40 4.83 2.36 3.08
N LEU A 41 4.69 3.69 3.15
CA LEU A 41 5.84 4.60 3.21
C LEU A 41 6.62 4.53 4.55
N HIS A 42 6.10 3.84 5.56
CA HIS A 42 6.82 3.58 6.80
C HIS A 42 7.80 2.40 6.66
N TYR A 43 7.38 1.34 5.95
CA TYR A 43 8.18 0.12 5.78
C TYR A 43 9.00 0.11 4.47
N PHE A 44 8.50 0.79 3.45
CA PHE A 44 9.09 0.80 2.11
C PHE A 44 9.54 2.21 1.74
N PRO A 45 10.65 2.36 1.00
CA PRO A 45 11.15 3.66 0.56
C PRO A 45 10.15 4.42 -0.32
N SER A 46 9.33 3.69 -1.08
CA SER A 46 8.31 4.25 -1.95
C SER A 46 7.10 3.33 -2.07
N TRP A 47 5.98 3.90 -2.52
CA TRP A 47 4.77 3.13 -2.82
C TRP A 47 4.98 2.13 -3.95
N ASP A 48 5.73 2.53 -4.98
CA ASP A 48 6.01 1.67 -6.13
C ASP A 48 6.84 0.45 -5.71
N GLU A 49 7.80 0.65 -4.81
CA GLU A 49 8.59 -0.45 -4.23
C GLU A 49 7.77 -1.35 -3.30
N ALA A 50 6.78 -0.81 -2.59
CA ALA A 50 5.81 -1.62 -1.84
C ALA A 50 4.98 -2.50 -2.78
N ILE A 51 4.61 -2.00 -3.97
CA ILE A 51 3.92 -2.79 -4.99
C ILE A 51 4.82 -3.89 -5.54
N GLU A 52 6.08 -3.59 -5.89
CA GLU A 52 7.04 -4.60 -6.35
C GLU A 52 7.27 -5.70 -5.31
N ARG A 53 7.30 -5.34 -4.02
CA ARG A 53 7.42 -6.31 -2.91
C ARG A 53 6.15 -7.13 -2.68
N SER A 54 5.02 -6.69 -3.22
CA SER A 54 3.73 -7.38 -3.13
C SER A 54 3.49 -8.35 -4.30
N GLU A 55 4.46 -8.50 -5.21
CA GLU A 55 4.40 -9.52 -6.27
C GLU A 55 4.70 -10.94 -5.80
#